data_AF-A0A0Q6U7F0-F1
#
_entry.id   AF-A0A0Q6U7F0-F1
#
_cell.length_a   1.000
_cell.length_b   1.000
_cell.length_c   1.000
_cell.angle_alpha   90.00
_cell.angle_beta   90.00
_cell.angle_gamma   90.00
#
_symmetry.space_group_name_H-M   'P 1'
#
loop_
_entity.id
_entity.type
_entity.pdbx_description
1 polymer ?
#
loop_
_entity_poly.entity_id
_entity_poly.type
_entity_poly.pdbx_seq_one_letter_code
_entity_poly.pdbx_strand_id
1 'polypeptide(L)'
;MAFERGSVMRGVAAGVLALSLLGVSACSSNKPPKTFSTQSDEPGLNPFKRFGGGNKAPASEGSIGVNGYLWRASLDTLAFMPLASADPYGGVIVTDWYVNPETPAERFKATVYILDTRLRADGLNVTVFKQSKDINGAWVDAPVADQTATDIENAILTRARQLRLSNIKG
;
A
#
# COMPACT_ATOMS: atom_id res chain seq x y z
N MET A 1 27.52 40.26 28.69
CA MET A 1 28.56 40.27 27.64
C MET A 1 29.72 39.42 28.10
N ALA A 2 30.04 38.34 27.38
CA ALA A 2 31.37 37.75 27.21
C ALA A 2 31.21 36.41 26.45
N PHE A 3 31.51 36.46 25.15
CA PHE A 3 31.77 35.32 24.28
C PHE A 3 33.13 34.73 24.64
N GLU A 4 33.29 33.41 24.65
CA GLU A 4 34.53 32.79 24.16
C GLU A 4 34.27 31.44 23.48
N ARG A 5 35.00 31.26 22.39
CA ARG A 5 34.94 30.19 21.39
C ARG A 5 35.91 29.07 21.78
N GLY A 6 35.59 27.83 21.41
CA GLY A 6 36.53 26.71 21.49
C GLY A 6 36.22 25.63 20.46
N SER A 7 36.56 25.90 19.20
CA SER A 7 36.59 24.92 18.12
C SER A 7 37.82 24.03 18.27
N VAL A 8 37.63 22.71 18.26
CA VAL A 8 38.71 21.75 17.97
C VAL A 8 38.22 20.71 16.96
N MET A 9 38.65 20.92 15.72
CA MET A 9 38.65 19.95 14.65
C MET A 9 40.05 19.31 14.64
N ARG A 10 40.16 17.96 14.67
CA ARG A 10 41.34 17.23 14.15
C ARG A 10 41.15 15.72 14.22
N GLY A 11 41.21 15.07 13.06
CA GLY A 11 41.23 13.61 12.95
C GLY A 11 41.12 13.14 11.50
N VAL A 12 42.03 13.59 10.63
CA VAL A 12 42.25 12.95 9.32
C VAL A 12 43.18 11.77 9.54
N ALA A 13 42.75 10.57 9.16
CA ALA A 13 43.65 9.47 8.86
C ALA A 13 43.14 8.75 7.61
N ALA A 14 43.90 8.91 6.54
CA ALA A 14 43.77 8.20 5.27
C ALA A 14 44.16 6.72 5.45
N GLY A 15 43.51 5.83 4.70
CA GLY A 15 43.81 4.40 4.72
C GLY A 15 43.24 3.64 3.51
N VAL A 16 43.89 3.83 2.36
CA VAL A 16 44.20 2.84 1.29
C VAL A 16 43.14 1.78 0.93
N LEU A 17 42.57 1.97 -0.28
CA LEU A 17 42.41 0.98 -1.37
C LEU A 17 42.54 -0.52 -1.04
N ALA A 18 41.42 -1.25 -1.14
CA ALA A 18 41.42 -2.61 -1.66
C ALA A 18 40.13 -2.84 -2.46
N LEU A 19 40.29 -2.80 -3.79
CA LEU A 19 39.29 -3.08 -4.80
C LEU A 19 39.08 -4.60 -4.88
N SER A 20 38.11 -5.14 -4.14
CA SER A 20 37.77 -6.56 -4.20
C SER A 20 36.53 -6.78 -5.06
N LEU A 21 36.75 -6.92 -6.37
CA LEU A 21 35.76 -7.41 -7.32
C LEU A 21 35.76 -8.95 -7.33
N LEU A 22 34.55 -9.50 -7.52
CA LEU A 22 34.19 -10.88 -7.92
C LEU A 22 33.92 -11.87 -6.78
N GLY A 23 32.63 -12.24 -6.65
CA GLY A 23 32.24 -13.44 -5.92
C GLY A 23 30.77 -13.52 -5.51
N VAL A 24 29.82 -13.40 -6.44
CA VAL A 24 28.42 -13.78 -6.17
C VAL A 24 27.90 -14.69 -7.30
N SER A 25 27.56 -15.92 -6.90
CA SER A 25 26.43 -16.79 -7.29
C SER A 25 25.95 -16.84 -8.75
N ALA A 26 25.45 -17.93 -9.31
CA ALA A 26 25.22 -19.30 -8.86
C ALA A 26 24.59 -20.08 -10.04
N CYS A 27 24.65 -21.41 -9.93
CA CYS A 27 23.71 -22.40 -10.46
C CYS A 27 23.51 -22.52 -11.99
N SER A 28 24.34 -23.39 -12.56
CA SER A 28 24.01 -24.26 -13.69
C SER A 28 22.71 -25.03 -13.42
N SER A 29 21.72 -24.90 -14.31
CA SER A 29 20.50 -25.73 -14.32
C SER A 29 20.63 -26.75 -15.45
N ASN A 30 21.11 -27.94 -15.10
CA ASN A 30 21.04 -29.11 -15.96
C ASN A 30 19.72 -29.83 -15.64
N LYS A 31 18.71 -29.71 -16.51
CA LYS A 31 17.50 -30.54 -16.46
C LYS A 31 17.29 -31.19 -17.83
N PRO A 32 17.22 -32.53 -17.89
CA PRO A 32 16.99 -33.25 -19.15
C PRO A 32 15.61 -32.90 -19.72
N PRO A 33 15.44 -32.90 -21.05
CA PRO A 33 14.13 -32.75 -21.64
C PRO A 33 13.24 -33.89 -21.15
N LYS A 34 12.05 -33.53 -20.64
CA LYS A 34 11.01 -34.50 -20.32
C LYS A 34 10.55 -35.14 -21.63
N THR A 35 10.95 -36.39 -21.81
CA THR A 35 10.27 -37.35 -22.65
C THR A 35 8.82 -37.47 -22.17
N PHE A 36 7.90 -36.84 -22.89
CA PHE A 36 6.52 -37.28 -22.94
C PHE A 36 6.26 -37.70 -24.39
N SER A 37 6.46 -38.99 -24.63
CA SER A 37 6.05 -39.67 -25.85
C SER A 37 4.53 -39.69 -25.87
N THR A 38 3.93 -38.79 -26.63
CA THR A 38 2.68 -39.03 -27.37
C THR A 38 2.41 -37.79 -28.21
N GLN A 39 3.09 -37.71 -29.34
CA GLN A 39 2.50 -37.00 -30.46
C GLN A 39 2.89 -37.78 -31.71
N SER A 40 2.04 -38.75 -32.02
CA SER A 40 1.88 -39.30 -33.34
C SER A 40 1.89 -38.14 -34.34
N ASP A 41 2.91 -38.11 -35.18
CA ASP A 41 2.95 -37.32 -36.40
C ASP A 41 1.83 -37.81 -37.33
N GLU A 42 0.63 -37.29 -37.11
CA GLU A 42 -0.37 -37.15 -38.17
C GLU A 42 -0.58 -35.65 -38.42
N PRO A 43 -0.52 -35.19 -39.68
CA PRO A 43 -0.89 -33.83 -40.03
C PRO A 43 -2.43 -33.73 -40.04
N GLY A 44 -3.02 -33.83 -38.85
CA GLY A 44 -4.44 -33.65 -38.61
C GLY A 44 -4.74 -32.19 -38.31
N LEU A 45 -5.31 -31.50 -39.31
CA LEU A 45 -5.92 -30.19 -39.15
C LEU A 45 -7.08 -30.30 -38.14
N ASN A 46 -6.89 -29.86 -36.90
CA ASN A 46 -7.95 -29.87 -35.87
C ASN A 46 -8.70 -28.51 -35.84
N PRO A 47 -9.87 -28.36 -36.50
CA PRO A 47 -10.62 -27.09 -36.53
C PRO A 47 -11.34 -26.74 -35.22
N PHE A 48 -11.29 -27.59 -34.19
CA PHE A 48 -12.08 -27.43 -32.95
C PHE A 48 -11.33 -26.83 -31.75
N LYS A 49 -10.03 -26.51 -31.85
CA LYS A 49 -9.27 -25.90 -30.73
C LYS A 49 -9.41 -24.36 -30.63
N ARG A 50 -10.33 -23.77 -31.39
CA ARG A 50 -10.57 -22.31 -31.42
C ARG A 50 -11.57 -21.80 -30.38
N PHE A 51 -12.19 -22.65 -29.58
CA PHE A 51 -13.20 -22.22 -28.61
C PHE A 51 -12.81 -22.53 -27.15
N GLY A 52 -12.35 -21.49 -26.47
CA GLY A 52 -12.82 -21.21 -25.10
C GLY A 52 -12.14 -21.97 -23.97
N GLY A 53 -10.86 -21.74 -23.75
CA GLY A 53 -10.17 -22.08 -22.50
C GLY A 53 -9.46 -20.86 -21.95
N GLY A 54 -10.20 -19.97 -21.27
CA GLY A 54 -9.66 -18.78 -20.63
C GLY A 54 -8.72 -19.18 -19.50
N ASN A 55 -7.42 -19.27 -19.81
CA ASN A 55 -6.37 -19.26 -18.81
C ASN A 55 -6.48 -17.93 -18.06
N LYS A 56 -7.05 -17.96 -16.84
CA LYS A 56 -6.78 -16.93 -15.85
C LYS A 56 -5.26 -16.90 -15.69
N ALA A 57 -4.64 -15.84 -16.18
CA ALA A 57 -3.23 -15.58 -15.98
C ALA A 57 -2.93 -15.71 -14.47
N PRO A 58 -1.82 -16.36 -14.07
CA PRO A 58 -1.42 -16.36 -12.67
C PRO A 58 -1.36 -14.90 -12.21
N ALA A 59 -2.03 -14.62 -11.09
CA ALA A 59 -1.98 -13.32 -10.46
C ALA A 59 -0.51 -12.90 -10.37
N SER A 60 -0.18 -11.74 -10.94
CA SER A 60 1.16 -11.17 -10.92
C SER A 60 1.68 -11.22 -9.48
N GLU A 61 2.79 -11.93 -9.25
CA GLU A 61 3.36 -12.26 -7.93
C GLU A 61 3.82 -11.04 -7.10
N GLY A 62 3.45 -9.82 -7.49
CA GLY A 62 3.80 -8.57 -6.82
C GLY A 62 2.62 -7.69 -6.38
N SER A 63 1.36 -8.01 -6.71
CA SER A 63 0.21 -7.22 -6.23
C SER A 63 -0.38 -7.85 -4.97
N ILE A 64 -0.36 -7.11 -3.85
CA ILE A 64 -1.16 -7.47 -2.68
C ILE A 64 -2.62 -7.46 -3.14
N GLY A 65 -3.29 -8.61 -3.05
CA GLY A 65 -4.72 -8.65 -3.37
C GLY A 65 -5.48 -7.76 -2.39
N VAL A 66 -6.13 -6.71 -2.89
CA VAL A 66 -6.94 -5.81 -2.06
C VAL A 66 -8.41 -6.26 -2.10
N ASN A 67 -9.09 -6.25 -0.95
CA ASN A 67 -10.52 -6.52 -0.92
C ASN A 67 -11.32 -5.36 -1.56
N GLY A 68 -12.09 -5.64 -2.62
CA GLY A 68 -12.87 -4.63 -3.33
C GLY A 68 -13.96 -3.95 -2.48
N TYR A 69 -14.50 -4.62 -1.46
CA TYR A 69 -15.47 -4.01 -0.53
C TYR A 69 -14.80 -3.06 0.45
N LEU A 70 -13.65 -3.44 1.00
CA LEU A 70 -12.84 -2.54 1.86
C LEU A 70 -12.43 -1.31 1.07
N TRP A 71 -11.91 -1.49 -0.15
CA TRP A 71 -11.51 -0.39 -1.02
C TRP A 71 -12.65 0.60 -1.26
N ARG A 72 -13.81 0.09 -1.70
CA ARG A 72 -14.98 0.94 -1.97
C ARG A 72 -15.49 1.63 -0.69
N ALA A 73 -15.55 0.90 0.43
CA ALA A 73 -15.98 1.46 1.70
C ALA A 73 -15.05 2.54 2.23
N SER A 74 -13.74 2.39 2.07
CA SER A 74 -12.76 3.41 2.46
C SER A 74 -12.95 4.69 1.67
N LEU A 75 -13.15 4.60 0.35
CA LEU A 75 -13.41 5.76 -0.49
C LEU A 75 -14.74 6.45 -0.12
N ASP A 76 -15.81 5.69 0.09
CA ASP A 76 -17.11 6.23 0.51
C ASP A 76 -17.02 6.97 1.86
N THR A 77 -16.35 6.37 2.85
CA THR A 77 -16.23 6.95 4.21
C THR A 77 -15.35 8.20 4.22
N LEU A 78 -14.29 8.24 3.41
CA LEU A 78 -13.34 9.36 3.35
C LEU A 78 -13.69 10.41 2.29
N ALA A 79 -14.83 10.27 1.59
CA ALA A 79 -15.24 11.15 0.49
C ALA A 79 -15.42 12.63 0.88
N PHE A 80 -15.48 12.94 2.18
CA PHE A 80 -15.54 14.32 2.67
C PHE A 80 -14.17 15.02 2.69
N MET A 81 -13.07 14.28 2.62
CA MET A 81 -11.71 14.82 2.53
C MET A 81 -11.21 14.75 1.08
N PRO A 82 -10.38 15.72 0.63
CA PRO A 82 -9.75 15.63 -0.68
C PRO A 82 -8.78 14.45 -0.72
N LEU A 83 -8.76 13.71 -1.84
CA LEU A 83 -7.86 12.57 -2.05
C LEU A 83 -6.54 13.05 -2.67
N ALA A 84 -5.43 12.76 -2.00
CA ALA A 84 -4.09 13.07 -2.50
C ALA A 84 -3.58 11.99 -3.46
N SER A 85 -3.76 10.71 -3.09
CA SER A 85 -3.33 9.56 -3.88
C SER A 85 -4.08 8.30 -3.45
N ALA A 86 -4.38 7.41 -4.39
CA ALA A 86 -5.05 6.15 -4.12
C ALA A 86 -4.47 5.05 -5.04
N ASP A 87 -3.77 4.08 -4.44
CA ASP A 87 -3.21 2.92 -5.13
C ASP A 87 -4.08 1.67 -4.90
N PRO A 88 -4.85 1.22 -5.91
CA PRO A 88 -5.74 0.06 -5.79
C PRO A 88 -5.01 -1.29 -5.76
N TYR A 89 -3.73 -1.34 -6.17
CA TYR A 89 -2.93 -2.57 -6.14
C TYR A 89 -2.16 -2.72 -4.83
N GLY A 90 -1.65 -1.61 -4.29
CA GLY A 90 -0.98 -1.58 -3.00
C GLY A 90 -1.95 -1.49 -1.81
N GLY A 91 -3.21 -1.16 -2.05
CA GLY A 91 -4.22 -1.01 -1.00
C GLY A 91 -4.00 0.24 -0.13
N VAL A 92 -3.38 1.29 -0.68
CA VAL A 92 -3.06 2.51 0.07
C VAL A 92 -3.91 3.67 -0.42
N ILE A 93 -4.56 4.35 0.51
CA ILE A 93 -5.36 5.56 0.24
C ILE A 93 -4.81 6.67 1.12
N VAL A 94 -4.37 7.76 0.49
CA VAL A 94 -3.82 8.94 1.15
C VAL A 94 -4.74 10.12 0.86
N THR A 95 -5.18 10.78 1.92
CA THR A 95 -5.94 12.04 1.82
C THR A 95 -5.01 13.24 1.90
N ASP A 96 -5.45 14.37 1.38
CA ASP A 96 -4.83 15.67 1.60
C ASP A 96 -5.20 16.22 2.99
N TRP A 97 -4.55 17.33 3.34
CA TRP A 97 -4.92 18.08 4.53
C TRP A 97 -6.32 18.69 4.39
N TYR A 98 -7.25 18.25 5.21
CA TYR A 98 -8.61 18.77 5.32
C TYR A 98 -8.76 19.65 6.55
N VAL A 99 -9.34 20.85 6.38
CA VAL A 99 -9.66 21.77 7.47
C VAL A 99 -11.17 21.72 7.70
N ASN A 100 -11.60 21.43 8.93
CA ASN A 100 -13.02 21.49 9.26
C ASN A 100 -13.47 22.97 9.33
N PRO A 101 -14.53 23.38 8.61
CA PRO A 101 -15.05 24.75 8.70
C PRO A 101 -15.49 25.16 10.11
N GLU A 102 -15.88 24.21 10.97
CA GLU A 102 -16.24 24.47 12.37
C GLU A 102 -15.01 24.77 13.24
N THR A 103 -13.85 24.19 12.90
CA THR A 103 -12.58 24.35 13.62
C THR A 103 -11.44 24.70 12.67
N PRO A 104 -11.40 25.95 12.14
CA PRO A 104 -10.41 26.36 11.13
C PRO A 104 -8.96 26.41 11.64
N ALA A 105 -8.77 26.28 12.95
CA ALA A 105 -7.47 26.19 13.59
C ALA A 105 -6.87 24.77 13.55
N GLU A 106 -7.57 23.77 13.03
CA GLU A 106 -7.07 22.40 12.94
C GLU A 106 -7.20 21.85 11.52
N ARG A 107 -6.22 21.03 11.13
CA ARG A 107 -6.26 20.27 9.88
C ARG A 107 -5.95 18.81 10.14
N PHE A 108 -6.60 17.94 9.39
CA PHE A 108 -6.49 16.50 9.50
C PHE A 108 -6.01 15.89 8.19
N LYS A 109 -5.25 14.82 8.30
CA LYS A 109 -4.87 13.95 7.19
C LYS A 109 -5.03 12.52 7.63
N ALA A 110 -5.60 11.67 6.78
CA ALA A 110 -5.70 10.24 7.01
C ALA A 110 -4.96 9.45 5.93
N THR A 111 -4.35 8.34 6.35
CA THR A 111 -3.80 7.32 5.48
C THR A 111 -4.41 5.98 5.84
N VAL A 112 -4.97 5.29 4.86
CA VAL A 112 -5.57 3.96 5.04
C VAL A 112 -4.73 2.94 4.29
N TYR A 113 -4.42 1.86 4.98
CA TYR A 113 -3.75 0.68 4.43
C TYR A 113 -4.72 -0.49 4.47
N ILE A 114 -4.93 -1.15 3.35
CA ILE A 114 -5.74 -2.35 3.24
C ILE A 114 -4.76 -3.52 3.12
N LEU A 115 -4.75 -4.36 4.16
CA LEU A 115 -3.70 -5.35 4.38
C LEU A 115 -4.13 -6.76 3.97
N ASP A 116 -5.44 -7.02 3.89
CA ASP A 116 -5.97 -8.34 3.52
C ASP A 116 -7.01 -8.27 2.38
N THR A 117 -7.04 -9.34 1.61
CA THR A 117 -8.08 -9.73 0.64
C THR A 117 -9.43 -10.08 1.29
N ARG A 118 -9.47 -10.37 2.60
CA ARG A 118 -10.67 -10.81 3.31
C ARG A 118 -11.30 -9.69 4.13
N LEU A 119 -12.60 -9.79 4.34
CA LEU A 119 -13.34 -8.86 5.20
C LEU A 119 -13.23 -9.31 6.67
N ARG A 120 -12.15 -8.87 7.33
CA ARG A 120 -11.80 -9.14 8.73
C ARG A 120 -11.54 -7.82 9.46
N ALA A 121 -11.57 -7.82 10.80
CA ALA A 121 -11.39 -6.61 11.59
C ALA A 121 -9.98 -6.03 11.43
N ASP A 122 -8.95 -6.88 11.49
CA ASP A 122 -7.53 -6.60 11.28
C ASP A 122 -7.12 -6.42 9.80
N GLY A 123 -8.10 -6.34 8.89
CA GLY A 123 -7.87 -6.33 7.44
C GLY A 123 -7.49 -4.96 6.86
N LEU A 124 -7.57 -3.91 7.68
CA LEU A 124 -7.11 -2.58 7.33
C LEU A 124 -6.44 -1.92 8.54
N ASN A 125 -5.71 -0.85 8.30
CA ASN A 125 -5.14 0.02 9.32
C ASN A 125 -5.34 1.47 8.88
N VAL A 126 -5.80 2.31 9.80
CA VAL A 126 -6.01 3.74 9.57
C VAL A 126 -5.04 4.53 10.45
N THR A 127 -4.24 5.39 9.82
CA THR A 127 -3.39 6.35 10.52
C THR A 127 -3.91 7.75 10.28
N VAL A 128 -4.16 8.50 11.35
CA VAL A 128 -4.65 9.88 11.30
C VAL A 128 -3.58 10.81 11.86
N PHE A 129 -3.36 11.92 11.16
CA PHE A 129 -2.47 13.00 11.54
C PHE A 129 -3.30 14.26 11.75
N LYS A 130 -2.98 15.03 12.79
CA LYS A 130 -3.59 16.32 13.07
C LYS A 130 -2.50 17.37 13.23
N GLN A 131 -2.76 18.54 12.68
CA GLN A 131 -1.98 19.74 12.93
C GLN A 131 -2.89 20.85 13.40
N SER A 132 -2.46 21.58 14.42
CA SER A 132 -3.13 22.78 14.90
C SER A 132 -2.34 24.02 14.50
N LYS A 133 -3.05 25.13 14.38
CA LYS A 133 -2.47 26.43 14.06
C LYS A 133 -2.04 27.11 15.36
N ASP A 134 -0.75 27.43 15.47
CA ASP A 134 -0.19 28.20 16.58
C ASP A 134 -0.65 29.67 16.53
N ILE A 135 -0.44 30.41 17.63
CA ILE A 135 -0.74 31.85 17.75
C ILE A 135 -0.04 32.70 16.67
N ASN A 136 1.10 32.22 16.18
CA ASN A 136 1.87 32.86 15.10
C ASN A 136 1.40 32.46 13.69
N GLY A 137 0.37 31.60 13.59
CA GLY A 137 -0.21 31.14 12.34
C GLY A 137 0.49 29.96 11.67
N ALA A 138 1.53 29.40 12.30
CA ALA A 138 2.25 28.22 11.82
C ALA A 138 1.48 26.92 12.15
N TRP A 139 1.61 25.90 11.29
CA TRP A 139 1.04 24.57 11.55
C TRP A 139 2.01 23.74 12.38
N VAL A 140 1.53 23.19 13.49
CA VAL A 140 2.30 22.36 14.42
C VAL A 140 1.60 21.02 14.61
N ASP A 141 2.36 19.94 14.67
CA ASP A 141 1.81 18.60 14.93
C ASP A 141 1.14 18.55 16.30
N ALA A 142 -0.07 18.00 16.31
CA ALA A 142 -0.90 17.90 17.51
C ALA A 142 -1.37 16.44 17.69
N PRO A 143 -1.48 15.95 18.94
CA PRO A 143 -1.93 14.60 19.19
C PRO A 143 -3.39 14.42 18.73
N VAL A 144 -3.63 13.31 18.02
CA VAL A 144 -4.97 12.82 17.70
C VAL A 144 -5.44 11.94 18.86
N ALA A 145 -6.74 11.90 19.12
CA ALA A 145 -7.28 10.92 20.05
C ALA A 145 -7.17 9.51 19.43
N ASP A 146 -6.61 8.55 20.17
CA ASP A 146 -6.43 7.17 19.68
C ASP A 146 -7.74 6.53 19.21
N GLN A 147 -8.85 6.92 19.82
CA GLN A 147 -10.19 6.46 19.47
C GLN A 147 -10.60 6.88 18.05
N THR A 148 -10.15 8.03 17.56
CA THR A 148 -10.55 8.55 16.23
C THR A 148 -10.12 7.62 15.10
N ALA A 149 -8.90 7.08 15.15
CA ALA A 149 -8.44 6.14 14.14
C ALA A 149 -9.29 4.85 14.15
N THR A 150 -9.56 4.33 15.35
CA THR A 150 -10.38 3.13 15.57
C THR A 150 -11.82 3.33 15.10
N ASP A 151 -12.40 4.51 15.33
CA ASP A 151 -13.77 4.83 14.91
C ASP A 151 -13.88 4.88 13.38
N ILE A 152 -12.89 5.47 12.70
CA ILE A 152 -12.83 5.49 11.24
C ILE A 152 -12.68 4.07 10.68
N GLU A 153 -11.83 3.25 11.29
CA GLU A 153 -11.67 1.84 10.91
C GLU A 153 -12.99 1.06 11.02
N ASN A 154 -13.67 1.20 12.15
CA ASN A 154 -14.98 0.57 12.39
C ASN A 154 -16.06 1.06 11.42
N ALA A 155 -16.05 2.35 11.07
CA ALA A 155 -16.96 2.92 10.09
C ALA A 155 -16.73 2.29 8.70
N ILE A 156 -15.47 2.16 8.27
CA ILE A 156 -15.10 1.50 7.01
C ILE A 156 -15.53 0.03 7.01
N LEU A 157 -15.23 -0.73 8.07
CA LEU A 157 -15.64 -2.14 8.19
C LEU A 157 -17.15 -2.32 8.14
N THR A 158 -17.88 -1.42 8.78
CA THR A 158 -19.34 -1.43 8.78
C THR A 158 -19.89 -1.13 7.39
N ARG A 159 -19.35 -0.12 6.70
CA ARG A 159 -19.72 0.22 5.33
C ARG A 159 -19.39 -0.92 4.35
N ALA A 160 -18.24 -1.57 4.50
CA ALA A 160 -17.85 -2.71 3.68
C ALA A 160 -18.79 -3.92 3.85
N ARG A 161 -19.24 -4.21 5.09
CA ARG A 161 -20.26 -5.23 5.36
C ARG A 161 -21.59 -4.90 4.69
N GLN A 162 -22.02 -3.63 4.75
CA GLN A 162 -23.23 -3.18 4.06
C GLN A 162 -23.13 -3.43 2.55
N LEU A 163 -22.02 -3.01 1.92
CA LEU A 163 -21.78 -3.21 0.49
C LEU A 163 -21.80 -4.70 0.10
N ARG A 164 -21.21 -5.57 0.92
CA ARG A 164 -21.24 -7.01 0.71
C ARG A 164 -22.67 -7.58 0.79
N LEU A 165 -23.46 -7.16 1.77
CA LEU A 165 -24.85 -7.62 1.92
C LEU A 165 -25.75 -7.11 0.79
N SER A 166 -25.55 -5.88 0.33
CA SER A 166 -26.28 -5.32 -0.81
C SER A 166 -25.99 -6.06 -2.11
N ASN A 167 -24.76 -6.53 -2.33
CA ASN A 167 -24.38 -7.28 -3.53
C ASN A 167 -25.01 -8.69 -3.57
N ILE A 168 -25.23 -9.33 -2.41
CA ILE A 168 -25.83 -10.67 -2.34
C ILE A 168 -27.35 -10.64 -2.59
N LYS A 169 -28.00 -9.50 -2.37
CA LYS A 169 -29.47 -9.35 -2.48
C LYS A 169 -29.97 -8.95 -3.88
N GLY A 170 -29.08 -8.67 -4.83
CA GLY A 170 -29.41 -8.34 -6.22
C GLY A 170 -29.01 -9.45 -7.17
#